data_AF-A0A5C9C490-F1
#
_entry.id   AF-A0A5C9C490-F1
#
_cell.length_a   1.000
_cell.length_b   1.000
_cell.length_c   1.000
_cell.angle_alpha   90.00
_cell.angle_beta   90.00
_cell.angle_gamma   90.00
#
_symmetry.space_group_name_H-M   'P 1'
#
loop_
_entity.id
_entity.type
_entity.pdbx_description
1 polymer ?
#
loop_
_entity_poly.entity_id
_entity_poly.type
_entity_poly.pdbx_seq_one_letter_code
_entity_poly.pdbx_strand_id
1 'polypeptide(L)'
;MQVDAAVAFIVEKLKEGLPKYLVYHNVEHTNQVLKHAIELALDEGVSGVDLDLLTTAAAYHDAGFLEKYDGHEMVSCTYAKQFLPNFGYSEDQISQICEIIMATKIPQTPTNLLAQILCDADLYYIGTDDYGKVTDHLYAEFLKEGLAKDKMDWQRQQIAFVSSHKYFTSSANKKLSDKQHKNRIVLEAKTESPHTIKHHESDFMDILLILAGVVITAFALKGFLVPNQFFDGGMTGISLLIHEIYHFNLAYVIVLVNIPFIIMSAFAVNRGFAIKTFFCIALLGICLLYPNFPMITSDKLLVSIFGGFFLGLGIGLTMRAGCAVDGIEVLALYTLRRS
;
A
#
# COMPACT_ATOMS: atom_id res chain seq x y z
N MET A 1 -40.29 -4.64 -17.96
CA MET A 1 -39.67 -4.20 -16.69
C MET A 1 -40.16 -2.81 -16.35
N GLN A 2 -40.60 -2.58 -15.12
CA GLN A 2 -40.96 -1.25 -14.61
C GLN A 2 -39.77 -0.70 -13.80
N VAL A 3 -38.73 -0.22 -14.50
CA VAL A 3 -37.44 0.17 -13.89
C VAL A 3 -37.61 1.27 -12.85
N ASP A 4 -38.24 2.38 -13.21
CA ASP A 4 -38.43 3.52 -12.30
C ASP A 4 -39.17 3.12 -11.01
N ALA A 5 -40.18 2.25 -11.12
CA ALA A 5 -40.92 1.76 -9.97
C ALA A 5 -40.07 0.84 -9.08
N ALA A 6 -39.26 -0.03 -9.68
CA ALA A 6 -38.36 -0.92 -8.96
C ALA A 6 -37.24 -0.15 -8.23
N VAL A 7 -36.68 0.88 -8.87
CA VAL A 7 -35.67 1.78 -8.29
C VAL A 7 -36.26 2.59 -7.14
N ALA A 8 -37.41 3.24 -7.35
CA ALA A 8 -38.08 4.00 -6.30
C ALA A 8 -38.41 3.15 -5.08
N PHE A 9 -38.85 1.90 -5.30
CA PHE A 9 -39.15 0.96 -4.23
C PHE A 9 -37.92 0.66 -3.36
N ILE A 10 -36.79 0.29 -3.96
CA ILE A 10 -35.61 -0.10 -3.18
C ILE A 10 -34.96 1.12 -2.50
N VAL A 11 -34.95 2.27 -3.17
CA VAL A 11 -34.44 3.52 -2.60
C VAL A 11 -35.23 3.94 -1.36
N GLU A 12 -36.56 3.87 -1.38
CA GLU A 12 -37.36 4.16 -0.18
C GLU A 12 -37.12 3.11 0.92
N LYS A 13 -36.95 1.84 0.56
CA LYS A 13 -36.62 0.78 1.52
C LYS A 13 -35.27 1.02 2.22
N LEU A 14 -34.25 1.43 1.47
CA LEU A 14 -32.94 1.82 2.00
C LEU A 14 -33.07 3.02 2.95
N LYS A 15 -33.85 4.02 2.57
CA LYS A 15 -34.08 5.25 3.35
C LYS A 15 -34.71 4.97 4.71
N GLU A 16 -35.66 4.04 4.76
CA GLU A 16 -36.37 3.68 5.98
C GLU A 16 -35.62 2.65 6.84
N GLY A 17 -34.89 1.74 6.21
CA GLY A 17 -34.39 0.52 6.86
C GLY A 17 -32.90 0.52 7.21
N LEU A 18 -32.07 1.37 6.60
CA LEU A 18 -30.63 1.30 6.82
C LEU A 18 -30.23 1.68 8.26
N PRO A 19 -29.30 0.93 8.88
CA PRO A 19 -28.72 1.32 10.16
C PRO A 19 -28.10 2.72 10.13
N LYS A 20 -28.41 3.55 11.13
CA LYS A 20 -27.98 4.96 11.21
C LYS A 20 -26.46 5.18 11.23
N TYR A 21 -25.67 4.14 11.52
CA TYR A 21 -24.21 4.26 11.54
C TYR A 21 -23.59 4.12 10.15
N LEU A 22 -24.36 3.67 9.14
CA LEU A 22 -23.92 3.61 7.75
C LEU A 22 -23.99 5.01 7.12
N VAL A 23 -22.90 5.76 7.25
CA VAL A 23 -22.76 7.15 6.80
C VAL A 23 -22.13 7.28 5.39
N TYR A 24 -21.57 6.19 4.87
CA TYR A 24 -21.14 5.98 3.49
C TYR A 24 -22.18 5.13 2.74
N HIS A 25 -22.46 3.89 3.17
CA HIS A 25 -23.40 2.97 2.50
C HIS A 25 -24.86 3.38 2.82
N ASN A 26 -25.27 4.51 2.25
CA ASN A 26 -26.58 5.11 2.44
C ASN A 26 -27.25 5.43 1.10
N VAL A 27 -28.48 5.93 1.17
CA VAL A 27 -29.29 6.29 -0.01
C VAL A 27 -28.60 7.31 -0.91
N GLU A 28 -27.83 8.24 -0.34
CA GLU A 28 -27.09 9.22 -1.14
C GLU A 28 -25.99 8.54 -1.97
N HIS A 29 -25.25 7.58 -1.39
CA HIS A 29 -24.31 6.75 -2.15
C HIS A 29 -25.02 5.97 -3.26
N THR A 30 -26.13 5.27 -2.95
CA THR A 30 -26.90 4.54 -3.97
C THR A 30 -27.34 5.45 -5.14
N ASN A 31 -27.81 6.66 -4.84
CA ASN A 31 -28.20 7.63 -5.88
C ASN A 31 -26.99 8.13 -6.70
N GLN A 32 -25.82 8.29 -6.07
CA GLN A 32 -24.59 8.65 -6.78
C GLN A 32 -24.13 7.53 -7.70
N VAL A 33 -24.11 6.28 -7.22
CA VAL A 33 -23.77 5.10 -8.04
C VAL A 33 -24.73 4.97 -9.21
N LEU A 34 -26.04 5.13 -8.99
CA LEU A 34 -27.05 5.16 -10.06
C LEU A 34 -26.73 6.19 -11.13
N LYS A 35 -26.48 7.44 -10.72
CA LYS A 35 -26.15 8.54 -11.62
C LYS A 35 -24.88 8.22 -12.43
N HIS A 36 -23.82 7.78 -11.77
CA HIS A 36 -22.54 7.51 -12.41
C HIS A 36 -22.59 6.27 -13.32
N ALA A 37 -23.33 5.22 -12.94
CA ALA A 37 -23.52 4.04 -13.76
C ALA A 37 -24.23 4.39 -15.07
N ILE A 38 -25.30 5.20 -15.02
CA ILE A 38 -26.01 5.66 -16.22
C ILE A 38 -25.09 6.53 -17.10
N GLU A 39 -24.34 7.45 -16.49
CA GLU A 39 -23.41 8.33 -17.22
C GLU A 39 -22.33 7.53 -17.96
N LEU A 40 -21.67 6.59 -17.26
CA LEU A 40 -20.65 5.72 -17.85
C LEU A 40 -21.24 4.78 -18.91
N ALA A 41 -22.44 4.25 -18.69
CA ALA A 41 -23.14 3.40 -19.65
C ALA A 41 -23.41 4.13 -20.97
N LEU A 42 -23.90 5.37 -20.91
CA LEU A 42 -24.14 6.17 -22.10
C LEU A 42 -22.84 6.47 -22.87
N ASP A 43 -21.73 6.73 -22.16
CA ASP A 43 -20.42 6.94 -22.77
C ASP A 43 -19.84 5.67 -23.42
N GLU A 44 -20.12 4.49 -22.85
CA GLU A 44 -19.77 3.19 -23.44
C GLU A 44 -20.77 2.73 -24.53
N GLY A 45 -21.80 3.53 -24.83
CA GLY A 45 -22.80 3.24 -25.85
C GLY A 45 -23.85 2.19 -25.45
N VAL A 46 -24.00 1.92 -24.15
CA VAL A 46 -25.03 1.01 -23.61
C VAL A 46 -26.39 1.71 -23.62
N SER A 47 -27.42 1.01 -24.10
CA SER A 47 -28.79 1.55 -24.22
C SER A 47 -29.85 0.46 -24.16
N GLY A 48 -31.12 0.86 -24.09
CA GLY A 48 -32.26 -0.07 -24.09
C GLY A 48 -32.27 -0.99 -22.87
N VAL A 49 -32.53 -2.28 -23.11
CA VAL A 49 -32.68 -3.29 -22.04
C VAL A 49 -31.42 -3.41 -21.17
N ASP A 50 -30.23 -3.29 -21.76
CA ASP A 50 -28.98 -3.40 -21.01
C ASP A 50 -28.81 -2.21 -20.03
N LEU A 51 -29.24 -1.02 -20.43
CA LEU A 51 -29.25 0.16 -19.57
C LEU A 51 -30.27 0.00 -18.43
N ASP A 52 -31.44 -0.57 -18.72
CA ASP A 52 -32.47 -0.88 -17.72
C ASP A 52 -31.96 -1.88 -16.67
N LEU A 53 -31.26 -2.92 -17.10
CA LEU A 53 -30.66 -3.94 -16.22
C LEU A 53 -29.58 -3.34 -15.33
N LEU A 54 -28.65 -2.56 -15.92
CA LEU A 54 -27.60 -1.88 -15.17
C LEU A 54 -28.17 -0.86 -14.16
N THR A 55 -29.17 -0.07 -14.58
CA THR A 55 -29.85 0.89 -13.69
C THR A 55 -30.48 0.17 -12.51
N THR A 56 -31.13 -0.97 -12.76
CA THR A 56 -31.72 -1.77 -11.69
C THR A 56 -30.65 -2.37 -10.76
N ALA A 57 -29.57 -2.91 -11.32
CA ALA A 57 -28.45 -3.45 -10.55
C ALA A 57 -27.80 -2.38 -9.67
N ALA A 58 -27.57 -1.18 -10.21
CA ALA A 58 -27.04 -0.05 -9.46
C ALA A 58 -27.97 0.39 -8.30
N ALA A 59 -29.29 0.34 -8.48
CA ALA A 59 -30.21 0.65 -7.37
C ALA A 59 -30.21 -0.42 -6.27
N TYR A 60 -29.96 -1.68 -6.61
CA TYR A 60 -30.03 -2.81 -5.68
C TYR A 60 -28.69 -3.23 -5.09
N HIS A 61 -27.53 -2.79 -5.62
CA HIS A 61 -26.21 -3.33 -5.25
C HIS A 61 -25.95 -3.35 -3.74
N ASP A 62 -26.38 -2.30 -3.03
CA ASP A 62 -26.22 -2.13 -1.58
C ASP A 62 -27.46 -2.48 -0.75
N ALA A 63 -28.50 -3.06 -1.36
CA ALA A 63 -29.72 -3.47 -0.64
C ALA A 63 -29.44 -4.42 0.53
N GLY A 64 -28.39 -5.22 0.45
CA GLY A 64 -27.99 -6.17 1.49
C GLY A 64 -27.56 -5.54 2.82
N PHE A 65 -27.15 -4.26 2.81
CA PHE A 65 -26.82 -3.54 4.04
C PHE A 65 -28.03 -3.31 4.97
N LEU A 66 -29.25 -3.53 4.47
CA LEU A 66 -30.45 -3.61 5.30
C LEU A 66 -30.41 -4.77 6.31
N GLU A 67 -29.61 -5.80 6.06
CA GLU A 67 -29.54 -6.99 6.90
C GLU A 67 -28.16 -7.22 7.49
N LYS A 68 -27.10 -7.10 6.69
CA LYS A 68 -25.73 -7.36 7.13
C LYS A 68 -24.69 -6.63 6.30
N TYR A 69 -23.52 -6.43 6.91
CA TYR A 69 -22.38 -5.78 6.27
C TYR A 69 -21.58 -6.76 5.40
N ASP A 70 -21.12 -7.88 5.98
CA ASP A 70 -20.33 -8.88 5.25
C ASP A 70 -21.20 -9.75 4.34
N GLY A 71 -20.81 -9.84 3.07
CA GLY A 71 -21.56 -10.54 2.02
C GLY A 71 -22.93 -9.91 1.74
N HIS A 72 -23.02 -8.58 1.80
CA HIS A 72 -24.22 -7.83 1.47
C HIS A 72 -24.63 -8.02 0.01
N GLU A 73 -23.70 -8.23 -0.94
CA GLU A 73 -23.99 -8.40 -2.37
C GLU A 73 -24.89 -9.62 -2.63
N MET A 74 -24.65 -10.71 -1.91
CA MET A 74 -25.50 -11.92 -1.97
C MET A 74 -26.90 -11.66 -1.42
N VAL A 75 -27.00 -10.83 -0.38
CA VAL A 75 -28.29 -10.42 0.18
C VAL A 75 -28.99 -9.46 -0.77
N SER A 76 -28.29 -8.52 -1.39
CA SER A 76 -28.79 -7.66 -2.46
C SER A 76 -29.42 -8.48 -3.59
N CYS A 77 -28.78 -9.57 -4.00
CA CYS A 77 -29.33 -10.52 -4.97
C CYS A 77 -30.60 -11.23 -4.46
N THR A 78 -30.69 -11.50 -3.15
CA THR A 78 -31.89 -12.06 -2.52
C THR A 78 -33.05 -11.06 -2.56
N TYR A 79 -32.78 -9.78 -2.29
CA TYR A 79 -33.77 -8.70 -2.44
C TYR A 79 -34.22 -8.56 -3.89
N ALA A 80 -33.28 -8.59 -4.85
CA ALA A 80 -33.58 -8.54 -6.27
C ALA A 80 -34.52 -9.69 -6.68
N LYS A 81 -34.20 -10.93 -6.29
CA LYS A 81 -35.04 -12.12 -6.55
C LYS A 81 -36.41 -12.05 -5.90
N GLN A 82 -36.50 -11.45 -4.71
CA GLN A 82 -37.76 -11.33 -3.98
C GLN A 82 -38.69 -10.27 -4.58
N PHE A 83 -38.16 -9.10 -4.95
CA PHE A 83 -38.98 -7.93 -5.26
C PHE A 83 -39.12 -7.63 -6.76
N LEU A 84 -38.11 -7.90 -7.59
CA LEU A 84 -38.14 -7.59 -9.01
C LEU A 84 -39.23 -8.33 -9.82
N PRO A 85 -39.67 -9.56 -9.48
CA PRO A 85 -40.80 -10.19 -10.18
C PRO A 85 -42.07 -9.34 -10.15
N ASN A 86 -42.31 -8.58 -9.07
CA ASN A 86 -43.47 -7.70 -8.93
C ASN A 86 -43.43 -6.49 -9.89
N PHE A 87 -42.26 -6.18 -10.45
CA PHE A 87 -42.04 -5.12 -11.42
C PHE A 87 -41.91 -5.65 -12.85
N GLY A 88 -42.22 -6.92 -13.08
CA GLY A 88 -42.24 -7.54 -14.42
C GLY A 88 -40.85 -7.81 -14.97
N TYR A 89 -39.91 -8.23 -14.12
CA TYR A 89 -38.61 -8.79 -14.53
C TYR A 89 -38.73 -10.31 -14.67
N SER A 90 -38.11 -10.87 -15.71
CA SER A 90 -37.99 -12.32 -15.86
C SER A 90 -36.88 -12.89 -14.97
N GLU A 91 -36.88 -14.22 -14.75
CA GLU A 91 -35.82 -14.90 -14.00
C GLU A 91 -34.43 -14.68 -14.62
N ASP A 92 -34.33 -14.70 -15.95
CA ASP A 92 -33.08 -14.44 -16.67
C ASP A 92 -32.55 -13.02 -16.42
N GLN A 93 -33.44 -12.02 -16.44
CA GLN A 93 -33.09 -10.62 -16.18
C GLN A 93 -32.60 -10.44 -14.73
N ILE A 94 -33.29 -11.07 -13.78
CA ILE A 94 -32.88 -11.06 -12.37
C ILE A 94 -31.53 -11.75 -12.18
N SER A 95 -31.28 -12.85 -12.88
CA SER A 95 -30.00 -13.55 -12.85
C SER A 95 -28.87 -12.66 -13.36
N GLN A 96 -29.08 -11.93 -14.45
CA GLN A 96 -28.10 -10.97 -14.98
C GLN A 96 -27.86 -9.81 -13.99
N ILE A 97 -28.92 -9.26 -13.39
CA ILE A 97 -28.79 -8.23 -12.34
C ILE A 97 -27.95 -8.76 -11.17
N CYS A 98 -28.18 -10.00 -10.74
CA CYS A 98 -27.39 -10.62 -9.68
C CYS A 98 -25.91 -10.78 -10.09
N GLU A 99 -25.62 -11.16 -11.34
CA GLU A 99 -24.25 -11.24 -11.84
C GLU A 99 -23.54 -9.87 -11.79
N ILE A 100 -24.23 -8.81 -12.21
CA ILE A 100 -23.71 -7.44 -12.18
C ILE A 100 -23.45 -6.99 -10.73
N ILE A 101 -24.40 -7.22 -9.81
CA ILE A 101 -24.25 -6.88 -8.38
C ILE A 101 -23.10 -7.66 -7.75
N MET A 102 -23.00 -8.98 -7.98
CA MET A 102 -21.96 -9.81 -7.38
C MET A 102 -20.54 -9.41 -7.81
N ALA A 103 -20.40 -8.71 -8.94
CA ALA A 103 -19.10 -8.21 -9.41
C ALA A 103 -18.54 -7.06 -8.56
N THR A 104 -19.37 -6.34 -7.79
CA THR A 104 -18.93 -5.24 -6.93
C THR A 104 -18.18 -5.73 -5.69
N LYS A 105 -18.34 -7.01 -5.34
CA LYS A 105 -17.62 -7.64 -4.23
C LYS A 105 -16.12 -7.49 -4.37
N ILE A 106 -15.45 -7.02 -3.31
CA ILE A 106 -14.00 -6.84 -3.29
C ILE A 106 -13.28 -8.18 -3.01
N PRO A 107 -12.25 -8.57 -3.81
CA PRO A 107 -11.75 -7.89 -5.01
C PRO A 107 -12.70 -8.07 -6.22
N GLN A 108 -12.92 -6.98 -6.96
CA GLN A 108 -13.86 -6.95 -8.09
C GLN A 108 -13.38 -7.85 -9.24
N THR A 109 -14.28 -8.69 -9.75
CA THR A 109 -14.02 -9.59 -10.89
C THR A 109 -15.14 -9.55 -11.92
N PRO A 110 -15.39 -8.39 -12.58
CA PRO A 110 -16.47 -8.26 -13.54
C PRO A 110 -16.22 -9.10 -14.81
N THR A 111 -17.25 -9.83 -15.25
CA THR A 111 -17.22 -10.77 -16.38
C THR A 111 -17.74 -10.18 -17.69
N ASN A 112 -18.49 -9.08 -17.62
CA ASN A 112 -19.13 -8.43 -18.75
C ASN A 112 -19.11 -6.89 -18.61
N LEU A 113 -19.48 -6.18 -19.67
CA LEU A 113 -19.41 -4.71 -19.71
C LEU A 113 -20.29 -4.03 -18.65
N LEU A 114 -21.51 -4.53 -18.40
CA LEU A 114 -22.40 -3.94 -17.40
C LEU A 114 -21.84 -4.08 -15.98
N ALA A 115 -21.26 -5.24 -15.67
CA ALA A 115 -20.55 -5.48 -14.42
C ALA A 115 -19.33 -4.54 -14.29
N GLN A 116 -18.56 -4.33 -15.36
CA GLN A 116 -17.44 -3.38 -15.37
C GLN A 116 -17.91 -1.95 -15.07
N ILE A 117 -19.01 -1.51 -15.71
CA ILE A 117 -19.58 -0.18 -15.49
C ILE A 117 -20.05 -0.03 -14.04
N LEU A 118 -20.74 -1.02 -13.46
CA LEU A 118 -21.18 -0.93 -12.07
C LEU A 118 -20.01 -0.87 -11.10
N CYS A 119 -18.97 -1.68 -11.29
CA CYS A 119 -17.75 -1.64 -10.47
C CYS A 119 -17.08 -0.25 -10.50
N ASP A 120 -16.99 0.34 -11.69
CA ASP A 120 -16.41 1.69 -11.86
C ASP A 120 -17.28 2.78 -11.22
N ALA A 121 -18.61 2.65 -11.32
CA ALA A 121 -19.55 3.59 -10.73
C ALA A 121 -19.59 3.52 -9.19
N ASP A 122 -19.48 2.32 -8.62
CA ASP A 122 -19.45 2.10 -7.18
C ASP A 122 -18.19 2.69 -6.53
N LEU A 123 -17.05 2.59 -7.23
CA LEU A 123 -15.77 3.16 -6.81
C LEU A 123 -15.42 4.49 -7.49
N TYR A 124 -16.43 5.21 -8.01
CA TYR A 124 -16.25 6.46 -8.75
C TYR A 124 -15.54 7.53 -7.90
N TYR A 125 -15.85 7.60 -6.60
CA TYR A 125 -15.31 8.58 -5.66
C TYR A 125 -13.78 8.58 -5.55
N ILE A 126 -13.11 7.47 -5.89
CA ILE A 126 -11.64 7.36 -5.84
C ILE A 126 -11.01 8.42 -6.76
N GLY A 127 -11.65 8.70 -7.89
CA GLY A 127 -11.22 9.66 -8.90
C GLY A 127 -11.87 11.04 -8.81
N THR A 128 -12.39 11.45 -7.65
CA THR A 128 -13.04 12.77 -7.49
C THR A 128 -12.33 13.66 -6.47
N ASP A 129 -12.69 14.95 -6.42
CA ASP A 129 -12.23 15.88 -5.38
C ASP A 129 -12.80 15.54 -3.99
N ASP A 130 -13.93 14.84 -3.93
CA ASP A 130 -14.63 14.47 -2.69
C ASP A 130 -14.02 13.25 -1.98
N TYR A 131 -12.99 12.61 -2.57
CA TYR A 131 -12.32 11.42 -2.05
C TYR A 131 -12.04 11.50 -0.54
N GLY A 132 -11.50 12.61 -0.05
CA GLY A 132 -11.18 12.77 1.37
C GLY A 132 -12.41 12.72 2.28
N LYS A 133 -13.51 13.37 1.88
CA LYS A 133 -14.76 13.38 2.66
C LYS A 133 -15.43 12.01 2.65
N VAL A 134 -15.50 11.38 1.48
CA VAL A 134 -16.13 10.07 1.30
C VAL A 134 -15.39 8.99 2.10
N THR A 135 -14.06 9.01 2.07
CA THR A 135 -13.25 8.05 2.85
C THR A 135 -13.32 8.28 4.36
N ASP A 136 -13.60 9.49 4.84
CA ASP A 136 -13.83 9.73 6.26
C ASP A 136 -15.15 9.13 6.74
N HIS A 137 -16.19 9.13 5.90
CA HIS A 137 -17.44 8.42 6.18
C HIS A 137 -17.23 6.90 6.18
N LEU A 138 -16.55 6.37 5.16
CA LEU A 138 -16.25 4.94 5.07
C LEU A 138 -15.40 4.46 6.26
N TYR A 139 -14.45 5.29 6.71
CA TYR A 139 -13.68 5.01 7.92
C TYR A 139 -14.55 4.87 9.17
N ALA A 140 -15.55 5.73 9.34
CA ALA A 140 -16.45 5.68 10.49
C ALA A 140 -17.22 4.35 10.54
N GLU A 141 -17.65 3.85 9.38
CA GLU A 141 -18.29 2.53 9.28
C GLU A 141 -17.32 1.40 9.56
N PHE A 142 -16.13 1.40 8.93
CA PHE A 142 -15.12 0.37 9.15
C PHE A 142 -14.69 0.27 10.62
N LEU A 143 -14.61 1.41 11.31
CA LEU A 143 -14.32 1.45 12.74
C LEU A 143 -15.46 0.81 13.56
N LYS A 144 -16.72 1.03 13.15
CA LYS A 144 -17.89 0.47 13.81
C LYS A 144 -18.01 -1.04 13.62
N GLU A 145 -17.68 -1.54 12.43
CA GLU A 145 -17.66 -2.96 12.08
C GLU A 145 -16.41 -3.70 12.58
N GLY A 146 -15.42 -2.98 13.12
CA GLY A 146 -14.14 -3.57 13.55
C GLY A 146 -13.21 -3.97 12.40
N LEU A 147 -13.46 -3.46 11.19
CA LEU A 147 -12.64 -3.65 9.99
C LEU A 147 -11.41 -2.73 9.95
N ALA A 148 -11.44 -1.64 10.70
CA ALA A 148 -10.28 -0.77 10.92
C ALA A 148 -10.02 -0.59 12.42
N LYS A 149 -8.76 -0.73 12.84
CA LYS A 149 -8.36 -0.59 14.26
C LYS A 149 -8.20 0.86 14.69
N ASP A 150 -7.54 1.65 13.86
CA ASP A 150 -7.20 3.05 14.12
C ASP A 150 -7.02 3.78 12.78
N LYS A 151 -6.82 5.11 12.81
CA LYS A 151 -6.68 5.92 11.58
C LYS A 151 -5.44 5.54 10.76
N MET A 152 -4.39 5.03 11.40
CA MET A 152 -3.16 4.60 10.71
C MET A 152 -3.37 3.29 9.96
N ASP A 153 -4.04 2.33 10.60
CA ASP A 153 -4.47 1.09 9.98
C ASP A 153 -5.35 1.36 8.77
N TRP A 154 -6.35 2.24 8.94
CA TRP A 154 -7.19 2.72 7.85
C TRP A 154 -6.40 3.32 6.68
N GLN A 155 -5.46 4.24 6.97
CA GLN A 155 -4.65 4.86 5.92
C GLN A 155 -3.83 3.84 5.14
N ARG A 156 -3.25 2.83 5.81
CA ARG A 156 -2.51 1.75 5.13
C ARG A 156 -3.42 0.91 4.23
N GLN A 157 -4.61 0.56 4.72
CA GLN A 157 -5.62 -0.14 3.93
C GLN A 157 -6.03 0.69 2.70
N GLN A 158 -6.25 1.99 2.86
CA GLN A 158 -6.58 2.89 1.75
C GLN A 158 -5.47 3.01 0.71
N ILE A 159 -4.20 3.09 1.13
CA ILE A 159 -3.07 3.12 0.19
C ILE A 159 -3.00 1.82 -0.59
N ALA A 160 -3.07 0.67 0.09
CA ALA A 160 -3.06 -0.63 -0.57
C ALA A 160 -4.23 -0.76 -1.57
N PHE A 161 -5.44 -0.36 -1.15
CA PHE A 161 -6.63 -0.39 -1.97
C PHE A 161 -6.51 0.48 -3.21
N VAL A 162 -6.24 1.78 -3.06
CA VAL A 162 -6.16 2.74 -4.18
C VAL A 162 -4.99 2.44 -5.12
N SER A 163 -3.88 1.92 -4.60
CA SER A 163 -2.73 1.51 -5.43
C SER A 163 -2.99 0.25 -6.24
N SER A 164 -3.81 -0.66 -5.74
CA SER A 164 -4.20 -1.89 -6.46
C SER A 164 -5.38 -1.69 -7.42
N HIS A 165 -6.23 -0.71 -7.14
CA HIS A 165 -7.44 -0.42 -7.90
C HIS A 165 -7.16 0.14 -9.30
N LYS A 166 -7.90 -0.37 -10.30
CA LYS A 166 -7.93 0.16 -11.66
C LYS A 166 -9.38 0.19 -12.15
N TYR A 167 -9.75 1.25 -12.85
CA TYR A 167 -11.02 1.31 -13.55
C TYR A 167 -11.03 0.34 -14.74
N PHE A 168 -12.17 -0.27 -15.03
CA PHE A 168 -12.33 -1.29 -16.06
C PHE A 168 -12.69 -0.69 -17.43
N THR A 169 -13.58 0.29 -17.45
CA THR A 169 -14.13 0.88 -18.68
C THR A 169 -13.27 2.01 -19.23
N SER A 170 -13.40 2.28 -20.53
CA SER A 170 -12.61 3.31 -21.21
C SER A 170 -13.01 4.73 -20.75
N SER A 171 -14.31 4.94 -20.54
CA SER A 171 -14.92 6.18 -20.06
C SER A 171 -14.50 6.51 -18.63
N ALA A 172 -14.55 5.55 -17.71
CA ALA A 172 -14.09 5.75 -16.33
C ALA A 172 -12.60 6.06 -16.28
N ASN A 173 -11.77 5.29 -17.00
CA ASN A 173 -10.33 5.56 -17.08
C ASN A 173 -10.03 6.98 -17.57
N LYS A 174 -10.73 7.44 -18.61
CA LYS A 174 -10.55 8.78 -19.16
C LYS A 174 -10.95 9.89 -18.19
N LYS A 175 -12.01 9.67 -17.39
CA LYS A 175 -12.55 10.68 -16.47
C LYS A 175 -11.83 10.73 -15.12
N LEU A 176 -11.39 9.58 -14.61
CA LEU A 176 -11.09 9.41 -13.19
C LEU A 176 -9.61 9.09 -12.90
N SER A 177 -8.89 8.46 -13.83
CA SER A 177 -7.53 7.94 -13.55
C SER A 177 -6.53 9.05 -13.17
N ASP A 178 -6.60 10.22 -13.80
CA ASP A 178 -5.73 11.36 -13.47
C ASP A 178 -5.96 11.86 -12.04
N LYS A 179 -7.21 11.93 -11.61
CA LYS A 179 -7.57 12.40 -10.28
C LYS A 179 -7.34 11.33 -9.22
N GLN A 180 -7.61 10.05 -9.52
CA GLN A 180 -7.21 8.91 -8.69
C GLN A 180 -5.70 8.95 -8.43
N HIS A 181 -4.88 9.19 -9.46
CA HIS A 181 -3.42 9.29 -9.29
C HIS A 181 -3.04 10.44 -8.34
N LYS A 182 -3.64 11.62 -8.49
CA LYS A 182 -3.42 12.76 -7.58
C LYS A 182 -3.87 12.45 -6.15
N ASN A 183 -5.02 11.82 -5.97
CA ASN A 183 -5.53 11.43 -4.66
C ASN A 183 -4.61 10.43 -3.97
N ARG A 184 -4.07 9.45 -4.73
CA ARG A 184 -3.06 8.52 -4.24
C ARG A 184 -1.80 9.22 -3.74
N ILE A 185 -1.23 10.15 -4.53
CA ILE A 185 -0.04 10.91 -4.12
C ILE A 185 -0.32 11.71 -2.83
N VAL A 186 -1.49 12.34 -2.72
CA VAL A 186 -1.87 13.08 -1.51
C VAL A 186 -2.02 12.15 -0.31
N LEU A 187 -2.59 10.96 -0.50
CA LEU A 187 -2.74 9.95 0.54
C LEU A 187 -1.37 9.44 1.00
N GLU A 188 -0.49 9.07 0.07
CA GLU A 188 0.89 8.65 0.34
C GLU A 188 1.66 9.74 1.07
N ALA A 189 1.57 10.99 0.63
CA ALA A 189 2.21 12.14 1.27
C ALA A 189 1.69 12.40 2.70
N LYS A 190 0.41 12.13 2.99
CA LYS A 190 -0.15 12.24 4.36
C LYS A 190 0.44 11.20 5.30
N THR A 191 0.75 10.00 4.80
CA THR A 191 1.50 8.97 5.53
C THR A 191 3.01 9.22 5.57
N GLU A 192 3.56 9.98 4.62
CA GLU A 192 4.98 10.36 4.56
C GLU A 192 5.33 11.63 5.36
N SER A 193 4.35 12.31 5.97
CA SER A 193 4.61 13.20 7.11
C SER A 193 5.29 12.37 8.22
N PRO A 194 6.35 12.85 8.92
CA PRO A 194 7.45 12.03 9.46
C PRO A 194 7.11 11.20 10.72
N HIS A 195 5.88 10.73 10.85
CA HIS A 195 5.46 9.72 11.79
C HIS A 195 4.66 8.65 11.04
N THR A 196 5.34 7.64 10.50
CA THR A 196 5.01 6.23 10.73
C THR A 196 5.87 5.26 9.90
N ILE A 197 7.01 4.89 10.46
CA ILE A 197 7.30 3.45 10.61
C ILE A 197 6.97 3.16 12.08
N LYS A 198 6.09 2.19 12.35
CA LYS A 198 5.94 1.67 13.71
C LYS A 198 7.28 1.00 14.06
N HIS A 199 8.16 1.70 14.76
CA HIS A 199 8.88 1.10 15.87
C HIS A 199 8.24 1.65 17.13
N HIS A 200 7.29 0.89 17.68
CA HIS A 200 7.03 0.93 19.11
C HIS A 200 8.06 0.02 19.81
N GLU A 201 9.33 0.10 19.39
CA GLU A 201 10.43 -0.21 20.27
C GLU A 201 10.96 1.17 20.71
N SER A 202 11.20 1.36 22.00
CA SER A 202 11.73 2.64 22.51
C SER A 202 12.99 3.03 21.72
N ASP A 203 13.30 4.33 21.57
CA ASP A 203 14.56 4.82 20.97
C ASP A 203 15.79 4.04 21.48
N PHE A 204 15.70 3.51 22.70
CA PHE A 204 16.64 2.60 23.33
C PHE A 204 16.90 1.30 22.56
N MET A 205 15.87 0.62 22.07
CA MET A 205 16.03 -0.63 21.32
C MET A 205 16.68 -0.40 19.97
N ASP A 206 16.34 0.70 19.30
CA ASP A 206 17.01 1.10 18.05
C ASP A 206 18.51 1.31 18.30
N ILE A 207 18.87 1.98 19.40
CA ILE A 207 20.28 2.14 19.79
C ILE A 207 20.92 0.77 20.03
N LEU A 208 20.26 -0.14 20.74
CA LEU A 208 20.80 -1.50 20.98
C LEU A 208 21.02 -2.28 19.68
N LEU A 209 20.06 -2.21 18.74
CA LEU A 209 20.17 -2.86 17.44
C LEU A 209 21.29 -2.25 16.59
N ILE A 210 21.46 -0.92 16.60
CA ILE A 210 22.56 -0.24 15.92
C ILE A 210 23.90 -0.68 16.50
N LEU A 211 24.05 -0.65 17.83
CA LEU A 211 25.29 -1.06 18.50
C LEU A 211 25.63 -2.52 18.18
N ALA A 212 24.67 -3.43 18.31
CA ALA A 212 24.86 -4.85 18.04
C ALA A 212 25.22 -5.08 16.56
N GLY A 213 24.45 -4.48 15.65
CA GLY A 213 24.66 -4.62 14.21
C GLY A 213 26.03 -4.11 13.78
N VAL A 214 26.44 -2.92 14.23
CA VAL A 214 27.74 -2.34 13.90
C VAL A 214 28.91 -3.18 14.43
N VAL A 215 28.81 -3.69 15.66
CA VAL A 215 29.85 -4.57 16.22
C VAL A 215 29.98 -5.87 15.42
N ILE A 216 28.86 -6.46 15.04
CA ILE A 216 28.83 -7.68 14.22
C ILE A 216 29.41 -7.42 12.83
N THR A 217 29.03 -6.32 12.17
CA THR A 217 29.60 -5.90 10.88
C THR A 217 31.11 -5.65 10.97
N ALA A 218 31.57 -4.95 12.01
CA ALA A 218 33.00 -4.70 12.23
C ALA A 218 33.78 -6.00 12.45
N PHE A 219 33.21 -6.96 13.18
CA PHE A 219 33.78 -8.29 13.35
C PHE A 219 33.86 -9.06 12.03
N ALA A 220 32.81 -9.00 11.20
CA ALA A 220 32.83 -9.61 9.86
C ALA A 220 33.95 -9.01 8.98
N LEU A 221 34.02 -7.68 8.92
CA LEU A 221 35.01 -6.97 8.11
C LEU A 221 36.44 -7.25 8.58
N LYS A 222 36.74 -7.00 9.86
CA LYS A 222 38.12 -7.07 10.37
C LYS A 222 38.58 -8.49 10.71
N GLY A 223 37.65 -9.41 11.03
CA GLY A 223 37.96 -10.79 11.38
C GLY A 223 38.03 -11.74 10.17
N PHE A 224 37.27 -11.47 9.10
CA PHE A 224 37.18 -12.34 7.93
C PHE A 224 37.60 -11.64 6.64
N LEU A 225 36.99 -10.52 6.28
CA LEU A 225 37.13 -9.96 4.92
C LEU A 225 38.49 -9.28 4.70
N VAL A 226 38.83 -8.29 5.53
CA VAL A 226 40.05 -7.48 5.41
C VAL A 226 41.32 -8.32 5.44
N PRO A 227 41.55 -9.22 6.43
CA PRO A 227 42.79 -9.99 6.48
C PRO A 227 42.97 -10.97 5.32
N ASN A 228 41.87 -11.33 4.63
CA ASN A 228 41.85 -12.30 3.54
C ASN A 228 41.74 -11.64 2.16
N GLN A 229 41.79 -10.31 2.07
CA GLN A 229 41.57 -9.55 0.83
C GLN A 229 40.28 -9.97 0.11
N PHE A 230 39.25 -10.28 0.91
CA PHE A 230 37.96 -10.71 0.40
C PHE A 230 37.05 -9.49 0.33
N PHE A 231 36.62 -9.15 -0.88
CA PHE A 231 35.85 -7.94 -1.12
C PHE A 231 34.35 -8.16 -0.93
N ASP A 232 33.72 -7.20 -0.26
CA ASP A 232 32.26 -7.03 -0.25
C ASP A 232 31.79 -6.22 -1.47
N GLY A 233 30.48 -6.16 -1.69
CA GLY A 233 29.86 -5.25 -2.65
C GLY A 233 29.73 -3.81 -2.13
N GLY A 234 29.10 -2.94 -2.92
CA GLY A 234 28.68 -1.60 -2.48
C GLY A 234 29.83 -0.62 -2.19
N MET A 235 29.56 0.35 -1.31
CA MET A 235 30.51 1.39 -0.94
C MET A 235 31.60 0.87 0.00
N THR A 236 31.30 -0.17 0.79
CA THR A 236 32.25 -0.91 1.62
C THR A 236 33.26 -1.65 0.75
N GLY A 237 32.81 -2.30 -0.32
CA GLY A 237 33.70 -2.90 -1.34
C GLY A 237 34.65 -1.88 -1.97
N ILE A 238 34.14 -0.73 -2.38
CA ILE A 238 34.96 0.37 -2.91
C ILE A 238 35.98 0.85 -1.85
N SER A 239 35.55 0.96 -0.59
CA SER A 239 36.42 1.38 0.50
C SER A 239 37.54 0.37 0.79
N LEU A 240 37.23 -0.93 0.70
CA LEU A 240 38.22 -2.01 0.78
C LEU A 240 39.23 -1.94 -0.37
N LEU A 241 38.78 -1.68 -1.60
CA LEU A 241 39.68 -1.53 -2.74
C LEU A 241 40.64 -0.34 -2.57
N ILE A 242 40.13 0.81 -2.11
CA ILE A 242 40.97 1.99 -1.84
C ILE A 242 41.97 1.69 -0.71
N HIS A 243 41.55 0.98 0.34
CA HIS A 243 42.44 0.52 1.41
C HIS A 243 43.58 -0.36 0.88
N GLU A 244 43.27 -1.37 0.06
CA GLU A 244 44.26 -2.30 -0.47
C GLU A 244 45.25 -1.63 -1.44
N ILE A 245 44.79 -0.69 -2.27
CA ILE A 245 45.64 -0.04 -3.30
C ILE A 245 46.49 1.09 -2.72
N TYR A 246 45.90 1.95 -1.88
CA TYR A 246 46.54 3.17 -1.40
C TYR A 246 47.03 3.08 0.05
N HIS A 247 46.76 1.96 0.74
CA HIS A 247 47.11 1.72 2.13
C HIS A 247 46.55 2.77 3.12
N PHE A 248 45.50 3.49 2.72
CA PHE A 248 44.77 4.38 3.61
C PHE A 248 43.97 3.58 4.63
N ASN A 249 43.86 4.06 5.86
CA ASN A 249 43.13 3.33 6.90
C ASN A 249 41.65 3.19 6.51
N LEU A 250 41.18 1.94 6.43
CA LEU A 250 39.84 1.57 6.00
C LEU A 250 38.73 2.32 6.75
N ALA A 251 38.92 2.59 8.05
CA ALA A 251 37.93 3.30 8.86
C ALA A 251 37.63 4.71 8.32
N TYR A 252 38.67 5.45 7.92
CA TYR A 252 38.49 6.79 7.35
C TYR A 252 37.91 6.72 5.96
N VAL A 253 38.35 5.74 5.16
CA VAL A 253 37.86 5.55 3.79
C VAL A 253 36.35 5.25 3.80
N ILE A 254 35.89 4.30 4.63
CA ILE A 254 34.46 3.95 4.74
C ILE A 254 33.63 5.18 5.10
N VAL A 255 34.05 5.97 6.09
CA VAL A 255 33.30 7.17 6.48
C VAL A 255 33.24 8.16 5.32
N LEU A 256 34.38 8.49 4.71
CA LEU A 256 34.47 9.49 3.63
C LEU A 256 33.67 9.10 2.39
N VAL A 257 33.82 7.85 1.95
CA VAL A 257 33.16 7.31 0.75
C VAL A 257 31.63 7.31 0.93
N ASN A 258 31.14 7.16 2.15
CA ASN A 258 29.70 7.16 2.45
C ASN A 258 29.08 8.54 2.68
N ILE A 259 29.87 9.62 2.86
CA ILE A 259 29.34 10.99 3.07
C ILE A 259 28.33 11.42 1.99
N PRO A 260 28.59 11.24 0.68
CA PRO A 260 27.63 11.63 -0.35
C PRO A 260 26.28 10.91 -0.21
N PHE A 261 26.30 9.64 0.19
CA PHE A 261 25.10 8.82 0.37
C PHE A 261 24.34 9.16 1.65
N ILE A 262 25.04 9.52 2.72
CA ILE A 262 24.43 10.08 3.93
C ILE A 262 23.69 11.37 3.59
N ILE A 263 24.33 12.29 2.85
CA ILE A 263 23.71 13.53 2.40
C ILE A 263 22.49 13.22 1.52
N MET A 264 22.65 12.33 0.55
CA MET A 264 21.54 11.89 -0.32
C MET A 264 20.37 11.34 0.49
N SER A 265 20.62 10.53 1.52
CA SER A 265 19.58 9.93 2.36
C SER A 265 18.71 10.95 3.09
N ALA A 266 19.26 12.12 3.42
CA ALA A 266 18.51 13.21 4.07
C ALA A 266 17.44 13.80 3.15
N PHE A 267 17.68 13.78 1.84
CA PHE A 267 16.75 14.25 0.82
C PHE A 267 15.88 13.11 0.26
N ALA A 268 16.43 11.90 0.14
CA ALA A 268 15.79 10.76 -0.48
C ALA A 268 14.87 9.95 0.45
N VAL A 269 15.18 9.89 1.75
CA VAL A 269 14.44 9.10 2.75
C VAL A 269 13.79 10.01 3.77
N ASN A 270 14.55 10.46 4.79
CA ASN A 270 14.18 11.51 5.74
C ASN A 270 15.40 11.90 6.60
N ARG A 271 15.29 13.01 7.34
CA ARG A 271 16.39 13.51 8.19
C ARG A 271 16.76 12.58 9.35
N GLY A 272 15.80 11.88 9.95
CA GLY A 272 16.04 10.96 11.06
C GLY A 272 16.88 9.75 10.65
N PHE A 273 16.53 9.14 9.51
CA PHE A 273 17.29 8.07 8.88
C PHE A 273 18.72 8.50 8.55
N ALA A 274 18.90 9.71 7.99
CA ALA A 274 20.22 10.25 7.67
C ALA A 274 21.11 10.42 8.91
N ILE A 275 20.53 10.94 10.01
CA ILE A 275 21.24 11.10 11.28
C ILE A 275 21.64 9.75 11.85
N LYS A 276 20.72 8.78 11.92
CA LYS A 276 21.03 7.43 12.41
C LYS A 276 22.08 6.73 11.53
N THR A 277 21.99 6.89 10.21
CA THR A 277 22.97 6.36 9.23
C THR A 277 24.34 6.98 9.42
N PHE A 278 24.42 8.30 9.63
CA PHE A 278 25.68 8.97 9.97
C PHE A 278 26.31 8.39 11.24
N PHE A 279 25.54 8.26 12.32
CA PHE A 279 26.04 7.67 13.57
C PHE A 279 26.45 6.20 13.41
N CYS A 280 25.69 5.43 12.63
CA CYS A 280 25.98 4.04 12.34
C CYS A 280 27.31 3.86 11.60
N ILE A 281 27.54 4.65 10.54
CA ILE A 281 28.76 4.60 9.73
C ILE A 281 29.96 5.17 10.50
N ALA A 282 29.77 6.24 11.27
CA ALA A 282 30.82 6.78 12.14
C ALA A 282 31.22 5.77 13.22
N LEU A 283 30.24 5.10 13.85
CA LEU A 283 30.48 4.05 14.82
C LEU A 283 31.19 2.85 14.19
N LEU A 284 30.81 2.45 12.98
CA LEU A 284 31.53 1.40 12.24
C LEU A 284 33.00 1.78 12.04
N GLY A 285 33.28 3.01 11.60
CA GLY A 285 34.65 3.52 11.50
C GLY A 285 35.41 3.41 12.83
N ILE A 286 34.79 3.80 13.95
CA ILE A 286 35.37 3.66 15.29
C ILE A 286 35.64 2.18 15.64
N CYS A 287 34.69 1.29 15.39
CA CYS A 287 34.83 -0.16 15.61
C CYS A 287 35.88 -0.82 14.71
N LEU A 288 36.27 -0.19 13.60
CA LEU A 288 37.39 -0.65 12.78
C LEU A 288 38.74 -0.13 13.30
N LEU A 289 38.77 1.04 13.95
CA LEU A 289 39.99 1.63 14.53
C LEU A 289 40.46 0.94 15.81
N TYR A 290 39.60 0.78 16.82
CA TYR A 290 40.05 0.41 18.17
C TYR A 290 40.03 -1.08 18.49
N PRO A 291 38.91 -1.81 18.31
CA PRO A 291 38.87 -3.25 18.58
C PRO A 291 39.84 -4.00 17.64
N ASN A 292 40.78 -4.73 18.22
CA ASN A 292 41.64 -5.63 17.46
C ASN A 292 40.98 -7.01 17.41
N PHE A 293 40.41 -7.32 16.26
CA PHE A 293 39.92 -8.66 15.96
C PHE A 293 41.08 -9.47 15.36
N PRO A 294 41.37 -10.68 15.86
CA PRO A 294 42.29 -11.58 15.19
C PRO A 294 41.68 -12.06 13.87
N MET A 295 42.55 -12.42 12.92
CA MET A 295 42.13 -13.16 11.74
C MET A 295 41.55 -14.52 12.19
N ILE A 296 40.28 -14.79 11.87
CA ILE A 296 39.58 -15.98 12.36
C ILE A 296 39.94 -17.23 11.56
N THR A 297 40.05 -17.09 10.25
CA THR A 297 40.41 -18.17 9.34
C THR A 297 40.99 -17.60 8.05
N SER A 298 41.81 -18.39 7.36
CA SER A 298 42.37 -18.08 6.04
C SER A 298 41.74 -18.89 4.90
N ASP A 299 40.83 -19.81 5.22
CA ASP A 299 40.13 -20.61 4.22
C ASP A 299 39.06 -19.77 3.52
N LYS A 300 39.17 -19.60 2.20
CA LYS A 300 38.29 -18.71 1.42
C LYS A 300 36.82 -19.12 1.46
N LEU A 301 36.52 -20.42 1.59
CA LEU A 301 35.14 -20.90 1.68
C LEU A 301 34.55 -20.56 3.05
N LEU A 302 35.33 -20.73 4.12
CA LEU A 302 34.88 -20.34 5.46
C LEU A 302 34.75 -18.82 5.59
N VAL A 303 35.66 -18.05 4.97
CA VAL A 303 35.58 -16.59 4.89
C VAL A 303 34.31 -16.14 4.19
N SER A 304 33.95 -16.74 3.04
CA SER A 304 32.75 -16.33 2.30
C SER A 304 31.46 -16.67 3.05
N ILE A 305 31.38 -17.85 3.67
CA ILE A 305 30.20 -18.29 4.43
C ILE A 305 30.03 -17.46 5.70
N PHE A 306 31.04 -17.43 6.57
CA PHE A 306 30.91 -16.77 7.88
C PHE A 306 31.04 -15.25 7.77
N GLY A 307 31.95 -14.76 6.92
CA GLY A 307 32.05 -13.34 6.63
C GLY A 307 30.75 -12.79 6.06
N GLY A 308 30.17 -13.46 5.06
CA GLY A 308 28.87 -13.08 4.49
C GLY A 308 27.72 -13.18 5.50
N PHE A 309 27.68 -14.25 6.30
CA PHE A 309 26.64 -14.42 7.34
C PHE A 309 26.67 -13.32 8.39
N PHE A 310 27.83 -13.04 9.00
CA PHE A 310 27.94 -12.02 10.03
C PHE A 310 27.72 -10.63 9.44
N LEU A 311 28.26 -10.35 8.25
CA LEU A 311 28.04 -9.08 7.58
C LEU A 311 26.55 -8.85 7.28
N GLY A 312 25.86 -9.84 6.71
CA GLY A 312 24.42 -9.76 6.45
C GLY A 312 23.57 -9.65 7.72
N LEU A 313 23.96 -10.34 8.80
CA LEU A 313 23.31 -10.23 10.10
C LEU A 313 23.46 -8.81 10.68
N GLY A 314 24.68 -8.25 10.62
CA GLY A 314 24.96 -6.90 11.10
C GLY A 314 24.15 -5.85 10.34
N ILE A 315 24.16 -5.92 9.00
CA ILE A 315 23.36 -5.06 8.12
C ILE A 315 21.86 -5.19 8.42
N GLY A 316 21.35 -6.42 8.57
CA GLY A 316 19.93 -6.66 8.86
C GLY A 316 19.47 -6.03 10.18
N LEU A 317 20.31 -6.06 11.23
CA LEU A 317 20.01 -5.44 12.52
C LEU A 317 19.96 -3.91 12.44
N THR A 318 20.93 -3.28 11.75
CA THR A 318 20.96 -1.82 11.59
C THR A 318 19.82 -1.32 10.70
N MET A 319 19.51 -2.05 9.61
CA MET A 319 18.35 -1.72 8.78
C MET A 319 17.05 -1.81 9.56
N ARG A 320 16.91 -2.78 10.47
CA ARG A 320 15.75 -2.88 11.36
C ARG A 320 15.63 -1.70 12.33
N ALA A 321 16.74 -1.06 12.71
CA ALA A 321 16.74 0.15 13.54
C ALA A 321 16.50 1.45 12.74
N GLY A 322 16.32 1.34 11.43
CA GLY A 322 16.06 2.47 10.53
C GLY A 322 17.31 3.26 10.15
N CYS A 323 18.44 2.59 9.93
CA CYS A 323 19.64 3.19 9.33
C CYS A 323 20.32 2.27 8.31
N ALA A 324 21.16 2.85 7.46
CA ALA A 324 22.06 2.12 6.58
C ALA A 324 23.47 2.01 7.18
N VAL A 325 24.15 0.92 6.88
CA VAL A 325 25.58 0.70 7.15
C VAL A 325 26.42 0.97 5.91
N ASP A 326 25.82 0.85 4.72
CA ASP A 326 26.47 1.10 3.43
C ASP A 326 25.63 2.05 2.56
N GLY A 327 26.29 2.95 1.85
CA GLY A 327 25.67 3.90 0.94
C GLY A 327 24.88 3.25 -0.20
N ILE A 328 25.20 2.01 -0.59
CA ILE A 328 24.43 1.28 -1.60
C ILE A 328 23.01 0.96 -1.11
N GLU A 329 22.81 0.78 0.19
CA GLU A 329 21.49 0.51 0.78
C GLU A 329 20.60 1.76 0.67
N VAL A 330 21.20 2.95 0.83
CA VAL A 330 20.52 4.22 0.58
C VAL A 330 20.09 4.33 -0.88
N LEU A 331 20.96 3.90 -1.81
CA LEU A 331 20.65 3.93 -3.24
C LEU A 331 19.52 2.94 -3.60
N ALA A 332 19.52 1.75 -3.01
CA ALA A 332 18.47 0.74 -3.20
C ALA A 332 17.10 1.23 -2.71
N LEU A 333 17.06 1.89 -1.55
CA LEU A 333 15.83 2.53 -1.06
C LEU A 333 15.37 3.68 -1.96
N TYR A 334 16.30 4.44 -2.52
CA TYR A 334 15.97 5.54 -3.44
C TYR A 334 15.39 5.05 -4.76
N THR A 335 15.94 3.97 -5.35
CA THR A 335 15.41 3.41 -6.61
C THR A 335 14.05 2.75 -6.43
N LEU A 336 13.84 2.02 -5.33
CA LEU A 336 12.53 1.43 -4.99
C LEU A 336 11.43 2.47 -4.83
N ARG A 337 11.75 3.71 -4.43
CA ARG A 337 10.77 4.80 -4.30
C ARG A 337 10.37 5.43 -5.64
N ARG A 338 11.10 5.15 -6.73
CA ARG A 338 10.89 5.72 -8.07
C ARG A 338 10.39 4.72 -9.13
N SER A 339 10.36 3.43 -8.82
CA SER A 339 9.78 2.37 -9.66
C SER A 339 8.34 2.08 -9.25
#